data_AF-A0A2N1WCX8-F1
#
_entry.id   AF-A0A2N1WCX8-F1
#
_cell.length_a   1.000
_cell.length_b   1.000
_cell.length_c   1.000
_cell.angle_alpha   90.00
_cell.angle_beta   90.00
_cell.angle_gamma   90.00
#
_symmetry.space_group_name_H-M   'P 1'
#
loop_
_entity.id
_entity.type
_entity.pdbx_description
1 polymer ?
#
loop_
_entity_poly.entity_id
_entity_poly.type
_entity_poly.pdbx_seq_one_letter_code
_entity_poly.pdbx_strand_id
1 'polypeptide(L)'
;MNRSQLVLGLAAGIGLPATALAGAFIFADGPNPERIAHPTGYFGTGGDLQVRVCIDPSSDAINEMQVSVQNSIALWNQRQAVSPNVFLGGNNNIPSGQVDFESTLTHEMGHCLGLAHPNEATESGLPAADRDYTKTDPGPNGVRDLNPGSDGIKGSADDIRGDDINLHWFNIGINNPFVATPPFDASNYSRNLADLPPGDSFAANADRTVGGSLGFPNSEAVMQQGAFTDEDQRQLAIDDVTTLGLGMSGLDRTSGTADDYRPVLVFDGVQAGCDININVTGTSFAFCSVSGAIINGNNNHLRLTQANVQLGSTSNFSWFFNQEPVVVQEEIFSDGFES
;
A
#
# COMPACT_ATOMS: atom_id res chain seq x y z
N MET A 1 50.91 -12.01 43.71
CA MET A 1 50.85 -10.98 42.65
C MET A 1 50.28 -11.67 41.42
N ASN A 2 48.97 -11.67 41.22
CA ASN A 2 48.13 -10.64 40.57
C ASN A 2 48.18 -10.70 39.03
N ARG A 3 47.00 -10.95 38.44
CA ARG A 3 46.55 -10.68 37.05
C ARG A 3 47.07 -11.60 35.93
N SER A 4 46.29 -12.04 34.94
CA SER A 4 44.85 -11.97 34.64
C SER A 4 44.60 -12.97 33.50
N GLN A 5 43.41 -13.56 33.46
CA GLN A 5 42.88 -14.33 32.33
C GLN A 5 42.67 -13.40 31.12
N LEU A 6 42.81 -13.92 29.89
CA LEU A 6 41.98 -13.47 28.77
C LEU A 6 41.65 -14.65 27.86
N VAL A 7 40.46 -15.19 28.08
CA VAL A 7 39.69 -15.94 27.10
C VAL A 7 39.16 -14.90 26.11
N LEU A 8 39.49 -15.01 24.82
CA LEU A 8 38.77 -14.30 23.78
C LEU A 8 37.93 -15.32 23.01
N GLY A 9 36.67 -15.45 23.42
CA GLY A 9 35.65 -16.12 22.65
C GLY A 9 35.30 -15.25 21.45
N LEU A 10 35.41 -15.81 20.25
CA LEU A 10 34.82 -15.22 19.05
C LEU A 10 33.31 -15.51 19.13
N ALA A 11 32.55 -14.57 19.69
CA ALA A 11 31.10 -14.59 19.58
C ALA A 11 30.75 -14.29 18.12
N ALA A 12 30.18 -15.27 17.43
CA ALA A 12 29.44 -15.04 16.19
C ALA A 12 28.25 -14.13 16.53
N GLY A 13 28.38 -12.85 16.21
CA GLY A 13 27.24 -11.95 16.16
C GLY A 13 26.38 -12.36 14.97
N ILE A 14 25.35 -13.17 15.23
CA ILE A 14 24.21 -13.27 14.33
C ILE A 14 23.53 -11.92 14.42
N GLY A 15 23.85 -11.02 13.49
CA GLY A 15 23.02 -9.84 13.26
C GLY A 15 21.66 -10.34 12.84
N LEU A 16 20.64 -10.09 13.65
CA LEU A 16 19.27 -10.09 13.18
C LEU A 16 19.11 -8.76 12.41
N PRO A 17 18.90 -8.77 11.08
CA PRO A 17 18.42 -7.57 10.41
C PRO A 17 16.92 -7.39 10.73
N ALA A 18 16.55 -6.17 11.10
CA ALA A 18 15.21 -5.64 11.32
C ALA A 18 15.27 -4.14 10.90
N THR A 19 14.28 -3.44 10.34
CA THR A 19 13.03 -3.71 9.62
C THR A 19 12.61 -2.38 8.87
N ALA A 20 12.31 -2.29 7.56
CA ALA A 20 11.82 -1.05 6.86
C ALA A 20 10.44 -1.08 6.15
N LEU A 21 9.82 0.09 5.83
CA LEU A 21 8.56 0.23 5.05
C LEU A 21 8.42 1.59 4.35
N ALA A 22 7.63 1.68 3.27
CA ALA A 22 7.67 2.84 2.40
C ALA A 22 6.61 2.89 1.24
N GLY A 23 5.66 3.84 1.20
CA GLY A 23 4.70 3.97 0.07
C GLY A 23 4.32 5.41 -0.31
N ALA A 24 3.30 5.59 -1.15
CA ALA A 24 2.91 6.90 -1.69
C ALA A 24 1.43 7.23 -1.48
N PHE A 25 1.07 8.52 -1.58
CA PHE A 25 -0.31 9.01 -1.49
C PHE A 25 -0.79 9.63 -2.80
N ILE A 26 -2.08 9.49 -3.11
CA ILE A 26 -2.69 10.22 -4.23
C ILE A 26 -2.61 11.73 -3.98
N PHE A 27 -2.56 12.46 -5.09
CA PHE A 27 -2.34 13.91 -5.14
C PHE A 27 -0.94 14.38 -4.70
N ALA A 28 -0.06 13.53 -4.16
CA ALA A 28 1.35 13.92 -3.99
C ALA A 28 1.97 14.17 -5.38
N ASP A 29 2.65 15.31 -5.50
CA ASP A 29 3.24 15.81 -6.75
C ASP A 29 4.52 16.60 -6.44
N GLY A 30 5.30 16.93 -7.46
CA GLY A 30 6.56 17.67 -7.32
C GLY A 30 6.42 18.99 -6.53
N PRO A 31 5.37 19.81 -6.76
CA PRO A 31 5.11 21.00 -5.95
C PRO A 31 4.67 20.72 -4.50
N ASN A 32 4.04 19.59 -4.21
CA ASN A 32 3.52 19.21 -2.90
C ASN A 32 3.84 17.75 -2.58
N PRO A 33 5.14 17.41 -2.46
CA PRO A 33 5.53 16.00 -2.32
C PRO A 33 5.07 15.48 -0.95
N GLU A 34 4.94 16.37 0.04
CA GLU A 34 4.50 16.11 1.42
C GLU A 34 3.04 15.78 1.59
N ARG A 35 2.29 15.74 0.48
CA ARG A 35 0.85 15.59 0.56
C ARG A 35 0.46 14.18 1.00
N ILE A 36 -0.39 14.13 2.03
CA ILE A 36 -1.08 12.94 2.50
C ILE A 36 -2.56 13.08 2.15
N ALA A 37 -3.10 12.07 1.48
CA ALA A 37 -4.53 11.95 1.25
C ALA A 37 -5.17 11.13 2.36
N HIS A 38 -6.30 11.61 2.86
CA HIS A 38 -7.09 10.98 3.92
C HIS A 38 -8.46 10.56 3.39
N PRO A 39 -9.03 9.45 3.87
CA PRO A 39 -10.34 8.99 3.45
C PRO A 39 -11.45 10.03 3.65
N THR A 40 -12.55 9.83 2.92
CA THR A 40 -13.78 10.60 3.10
C THR A 40 -14.20 10.61 4.58
N GLY A 41 -14.66 11.77 5.05
CA GLY A 41 -15.06 12.00 6.44
C GLY A 41 -13.95 12.49 7.39
N TYR A 42 -12.65 12.48 7.01
CA TYR A 42 -11.60 13.03 7.88
C TYR A 42 -11.48 14.57 7.80
N PHE A 43 -11.58 15.25 8.93
CA PHE A 43 -11.51 16.72 9.02
C PHE A 43 -10.38 17.24 9.93
N GLY A 44 -9.44 16.36 10.32
CA GLY A 44 -8.40 16.69 11.31
C GLY A 44 -8.78 16.41 12.75
N THR A 45 -9.75 15.52 12.97
CA THR A 45 -10.15 15.05 14.29
C THR A 45 -10.06 13.54 14.31
N GLY A 46 -9.49 12.99 15.39
CA GLY A 46 -9.23 11.57 15.52
C GLY A 46 -10.44 10.72 15.90
N GLY A 47 -10.18 9.42 16.07
CA GLY A 47 -11.18 8.39 16.41
C GLY A 47 -11.52 7.46 15.25
N ASP A 48 -12.57 6.64 15.42
CA ASP A 48 -13.05 5.78 14.36
C ASP A 48 -13.70 6.62 13.24
N LEU A 49 -13.17 6.48 12.03
CA LEU A 49 -13.65 7.12 10.81
C LEU A 49 -14.45 6.10 10.01
N GLN A 50 -15.77 6.17 10.09
CA GLN A 50 -16.63 5.30 9.30
C GLN A 50 -16.55 5.67 7.81
N VAL A 51 -16.25 4.69 6.96
CA VAL A 51 -16.25 4.82 5.49
C VAL A 51 -17.23 3.81 4.91
N ARG A 52 -18.37 4.28 4.42
CA ARG A 52 -19.40 3.39 3.84
C ARG A 52 -19.00 2.96 2.44
N VAL A 53 -19.13 1.67 2.17
CA VAL A 53 -18.78 1.04 0.90
C VAL A 53 -20.02 0.34 0.35
N CYS A 54 -20.41 0.62 -0.88
CA CYS A 54 -21.52 -0.09 -1.52
C CYS A 54 -21.26 -0.46 -2.96
N ILE A 55 -22.02 -1.43 -3.44
CA ILE A 55 -22.10 -1.81 -4.84
C ILE A 55 -23.18 -0.94 -5.49
N ASP A 56 -22.81 -0.23 -6.55
CA ASP A 56 -23.76 0.56 -7.33
C ASP A 56 -24.81 -0.38 -7.97
N PRO A 57 -26.13 -0.07 -7.88
CA PRO A 57 -27.19 -0.93 -8.40
C PRO A 57 -27.16 -1.16 -9.92
N SER A 58 -26.39 -0.37 -10.66
CA SER A 58 -26.20 -0.55 -12.11
C SER A 58 -25.09 -1.55 -12.47
N SER A 59 -24.34 -2.06 -11.49
CA SER A 59 -23.23 -3.00 -11.73
C SER A 59 -23.70 -4.32 -12.34
N ASP A 60 -22.86 -4.91 -13.20
CA ASP A 60 -22.96 -6.32 -13.56
C ASP A 60 -22.59 -7.20 -12.35
N ALA A 61 -23.03 -8.46 -12.33
CA ALA A 61 -22.56 -9.48 -11.37
C ALA A 61 -22.65 -9.10 -9.87
N ILE A 62 -23.69 -8.33 -9.50
CA ILE A 62 -23.92 -7.85 -8.13
C ILE A 62 -23.91 -8.97 -7.10
N ASN A 63 -24.48 -10.14 -7.42
CA ASN A 63 -24.58 -11.24 -6.46
C ASN A 63 -23.24 -11.95 -6.28
N GLU A 64 -22.49 -12.10 -7.37
CA GLU A 64 -21.22 -12.79 -7.42
C GLU A 64 -20.12 -12.02 -6.68
N MET A 65 -20.13 -10.68 -6.74
CA MET A 65 -19.07 -9.87 -6.14
C MET A 65 -19.21 -9.60 -4.64
N GLN A 66 -20.36 -9.85 -4.01
CA GLN A 66 -20.61 -9.40 -2.63
C GLN A 66 -19.60 -9.94 -1.63
N VAL A 67 -19.24 -11.22 -1.75
CA VAL A 67 -18.26 -11.85 -0.87
C VAL A 67 -16.90 -11.19 -1.03
N SER A 68 -16.43 -10.98 -2.26
CA SER A 68 -15.17 -10.28 -2.53
C SER A 68 -15.16 -8.84 -2.00
N VAL A 69 -16.28 -8.13 -2.08
CA VAL A 69 -16.41 -6.77 -1.51
C VAL A 69 -16.29 -6.81 0.02
N GLN A 70 -16.99 -7.74 0.67
CA GLN A 70 -16.93 -7.92 2.13
C GLN A 70 -15.53 -8.34 2.60
N ASN A 71 -14.87 -9.21 1.84
CA ASN A 71 -13.50 -9.64 2.10
C ASN A 71 -12.52 -8.47 2.00
N SER A 72 -12.58 -7.69 0.91
CA SER A 72 -11.74 -6.50 0.71
C SER A 72 -11.91 -5.49 1.86
N ILE A 73 -13.15 -5.28 2.32
CA ILE A 73 -13.47 -4.46 3.49
C ILE A 73 -12.84 -5.04 4.77
N ALA A 74 -12.98 -6.35 4.98
CA ALA A 74 -12.42 -7.01 6.16
C ALA A 74 -10.90 -6.88 6.23
N LEU A 75 -10.21 -7.02 5.10
CA LEU A 75 -8.75 -6.89 4.98
C LEU A 75 -8.27 -5.49 5.35
N TRP A 76 -8.87 -4.46 4.75
CA TRP A 76 -8.56 -3.06 5.08
C TRP A 76 -8.95 -2.66 6.51
N ASN A 77 -9.92 -3.35 7.12
CA ASN A 77 -10.26 -3.15 8.53
C ASN A 77 -9.30 -3.85 9.50
N GLN A 78 -8.79 -5.03 9.13
CA GLN A 78 -7.80 -5.78 9.90
C GLN A 78 -6.43 -5.08 9.86
N ARG A 79 -6.02 -4.57 8.69
CA ARG A 79 -4.70 -3.96 8.46
C ARG A 79 -3.57 -4.89 8.92
N GLN A 80 -3.73 -6.18 8.70
CA GLN A 80 -2.70 -7.16 8.99
C GLN A 80 -1.94 -7.46 7.71
N ALA A 81 -0.63 -7.22 7.75
CA ALA A 81 0.25 -7.52 6.64
C ALA A 81 0.65 -8.99 6.62
N VAL A 82 0.82 -9.56 5.43
CA VAL A 82 1.23 -10.95 5.21
C VAL A 82 2.39 -10.98 4.21
N SER A 83 3.30 -11.94 4.39
CA SER A 83 4.41 -12.22 3.48
C SER A 83 4.72 -13.72 3.53
N PRO A 84 4.62 -14.48 2.42
CA PRO A 84 4.23 -14.04 1.08
C PRO A 84 2.76 -13.65 0.98
N ASN A 85 2.41 -12.76 0.06
CA ASN A 85 1.03 -12.35 -0.24
C ASN A 85 0.66 -12.48 -1.72
N VAL A 86 1.55 -12.99 -2.57
CA VAL A 86 1.29 -13.29 -3.98
C VAL A 86 1.26 -14.81 -4.20
N PHE A 87 0.15 -15.34 -4.72
CA PHE A 87 0.00 -16.77 -4.98
C PHE A 87 -0.44 -17.03 -6.42
N LEU A 88 0.23 -17.97 -7.08
CA LEU A 88 0.01 -18.34 -8.48
C LEU A 88 -0.26 -19.85 -8.62
N GLY A 89 -1.00 -20.23 -9.66
CA GLY A 89 -1.23 -21.62 -10.04
C GLY A 89 -1.89 -22.44 -8.94
N GLY A 90 -1.34 -23.63 -8.65
CA GLY A 90 -1.91 -24.55 -7.66
C GLY A 90 -1.92 -24.03 -6.21
N ASN A 91 -1.36 -22.85 -5.94
CA ASN A 91 -1.37 -22.20 -4.63
C ASN A 91 -2.54 -21.23 -4.45
N ASN A 92 -3.39 -21.04 -5.46
CA ASN A 92 -4.63 -20.25 -5.38
C ASN A 92 -5.82 -21.06 -5.94
N ASN A 93 -7.01 -20.46 -5.94
CA ASN A 93 -8.24 -21.04 -6.49
C ASN A 93 -8.70 -20.41 -7.81
N ILE A 94 -7.85 -19.59 -8.44
CA ILE A 94 -8.19 -18.79 -9.61
C ILE A 94 -7.93 -19.61 -10.87
N PRO A 95 -8.92 -19.80 -11.75
CA PRO A 95 -8.69 -20.52 -13.00
C PRO A 95 -7.71 -19.78 -13.90
N SER A 96 -6.86 -20.55 -14.61
CA SER A 96 -5.95 -19.99 -15.62
C SER A 96 -6.70 -19.12 -16.64
N GLY A 97 -6.19 -17.91 -16.87
CA GLY A 97 -6.78 -16.93 -17.78
C GLY A 97 -7.86 -16.03 -17.16
N GLN A 98 -8.22 -16.22 -15.89
CA GLN A 98 -9.08 -15.31 -15.15
C GLN A 98 -8.27 -14.35 -14.28
N VAL A 99 -8.80 -13.14 -14.09
CA VAL A 99 -8.23 -12.14 -13.17
C VAL A 99 -9.06 -12.11 -11.90
N ASP A 100 -8.40 -12.08 -10.75
CA ASP A 100 -9.09 -12.07 -9.46
C ASP A 100 -9.74 -10.71 -9.18
N PHE A 101 -11.07 -10.71 -9.05
CA PHE A 101 -11.83 -9.51 -8.75
C PHE A 101 -11.51 -8.98 -7.34
N GLU A 102 -11.32 -9.86 -6.36
CA GLU A 102 -11.06 -9.47 -4.97
C GLU A 102 -9.70 -8.77 -4.82
N SER A 103 -8.65 -9.30 -5.43
CA SER A 103 -7.33 -8.66 -5.47
C SER A 103 -7.39 -7.29 -6.14
N THR A 104 -8.04 -7.22 -7.31
CA THR A 104 -8.20 -5.95 -8.05
C THR A 104 -9.01 -4.94 -7.24
N LEU A 105 -10.12 -5.35 -6.63
CA LEU A 105 -10.91 -4.45 -5.79
C LEU A 105 -10.13 -4.00 -4.56
N THR A 106 -9.36 -4.89 -3.92
CA THR A 106 -8.54 -4.56 -2.76
C THR A 106 -7.55 -3.44 -3.09
N HIS A 107 -6.89 -3.52 -4.26
CA HIS A 107 -6.04 -2.46 -4.81
C HIS A 107 -6.81 -1.14 -4.99
N GLU A 108 -7.94 -1.16 -5.70
CA GLU A 108 -8.70 0.06 -5.97
C GLU A 108 -9.29 0.70 -4.70
N MET A 109 -9.62 -0.12 -3.71
CA MET A 109 -10.03 0.38 -2.40
C MET A 109 -8.89 1.10 -1.68
N GLY A 110 -7.63 0.68 -1.85
CA GLY A 110 -6.47 1.40 -1.32
C GLY A 110 -6.34 2.81 -1.93
N HIS A 111 -6.54 2.97 -3.24
CA HIS A 111 -6.66 4.28 -3.87
C HIS A 111 -7.80 5.12 -3.28
N CYS A 112 -8.97 4.50 -3.09
CA CYS A 112 -10.12 5.15 -2.48
C CYS A 112 -9.93 5.46 -0.97
N LEU A 113 -8.86 4.98 -0.34
CA LEU A 113 -8.42 5.35 1.01
C LEU A 113 -7.31 6.40 1.03
N GLY A 114 -6.73 6.74 -0.12
CA GLY A 114 -5.70 7.77 -0.24
C GLY A 114 -4.33 7.27 -0.70
N LEU A 115 -4.14 5.97 -0.90
CA LEU A 115 -2.85 5.42 -1.28
C LEU A 115 -2.61 5.56 -2.78
N ALA A 116 -1.38 5.85 -3.21
CA ALA A 116 -0.97 5.79 -4.61
C ALA A 116 -0.16 4.51 -4.87
N HIS A 117 0.11 4.22 -6.14
CA HIS A 117 1.10 3.21 -6.48
C HIS A 117 2.46 3.56 -5.84
N PRO A 118 3.23 2.60 -5.32
CA PRO A 118 4.57 2.83 -4.81
C PRO A 118 5.60 2.99 -5.94
N ASN A 119 5.27 2.52 -7.16
CA ASN A 119 6.07 2.66 -8.37
C ASN A 119 5.58 3.82 -9.29
N GLU A 120 6.35 4.11 -10.34
CA GLU A 120 6.01 5.14 -11.34
C GLU A 120 4.69 4.83 -12.06
N ALA A 121 4.42 3.55 -12.31
CA ALA A 121 3.15 3.07 -12.83
C ALA A 121 2.73 3.77 -14.15
N THR A 122 1.50 3.54 -14.62
CA THR A 122 1.00 4.05 -15.91
C THR A 122 0.78 5.56 -15.88
N GLU A 123 0.44 6.13 -14.72
CA GLU A 123 0.20 7.57 -14.56
C GLU A 123 1.46 8.42 -14.78
N SER A 124 2.66 7.84 -14.64
CA SER A 124 3.91 8.53 -14.97
C SER A 124 4.02 8.89 -16.46
N GLY A 125 3.28 8.21 -17.34
CA GLY A 125 3.43 8.30 -18.79
C GLY A 125 4.68 7.58 -19.33
N LEU A 126 5.43 6.89 -18.48
CA LEU A 126 6.60 6.13 -18.88
C LEU A 126 6.22 4.86 -19.68
N PRO A 127 7.13 4.37 -20.55
CA PRO A 127 6.96 3.07 -21.20
C PRO A 127 6.92 1.96 -20.15
N ALA A 128 6.24 0.85 -20.46
CA ALA A 128 6.03 -0.25 -19.53
C ALA A 128 7.32 -0.77 -18.88
N ALA A 129 8.42 -0.77 -19.63
CA ALA A 129 9.72 -1.20 -19.11
C ALA A 129 10.18 -0.39 -17.90
N ASP A 130 9.77 0.86 -17.75
CA ASP A 130 10.27 1.80 -16.75
C ASP A 130 9.24 2.15 -15.66
N ARG A 131 8.16 1.37 -15.54
CA ARG A 131 7.10 1.66 -14.57
C ARG A 131 7.41 1.16 -13.16
N ASP A 132 8.39 0.28 -13.02
CA ASP A 132 8.72 -0.37 -11.74
C ASP A 132 9.72 0.43 -10.90
N TYR A 133 10.24 1.56 -11.41
CA TYR A 133 11.01 2.49 -10.58
C TYR A 133 10.13 3.07 -9.46
N THR A 134 10.73 3.38 -8.30
CA THR A 134 10.02 4.04 -7.19
C THR A 134 9.39 5.35 -7.62
N LYS A 135 8.18 5.65 -7.13
CA LYS A 135 7.38 6.80 -7.56
C LYS A 135 8.09 8.14 -7.33
N THR A 136 8.19 8.93 -8.39
CA THR A 136 8.74 10.30 -8.35
C THR A 136 8.03 11.24 -9.32
N ASP A 137 8.34 12.53 -9.16
CA ASP A 137 8.16 13.51 -10.22
C ASP A 137 9.50 14.02 -10.75
N PRO A 138 9.55 14.50 -12.01
CA PRO A 138 10.76 15.11 -12.56
C PRO A 138 11.31 16.23 -11.68
N GLY A 139 12.62 16.28 -11.57
CA GLY A 139 13.33 17.35 -10.88
C GLY A 139 13.41 18.67 -11.65
N PRO A 140 14.24 19.60 -11.17
CA PRO A 140 14.54 20.87 -11.85
C PRO A 140 14.94 20.75 -13.33
N ASN A 141 15.53 19.62 -13.75
CA ASN A 141 15.88 19.38 -15.15
C ASN A 141 14.66 19.07 -16.06
N GLY A 142 13.48 18.82 -15.48
CA GLY A 142 12.23 18.53 -16.18
C GLY A 142 12.11 17.15 -16.80
N VAL A 143 13.00 16.21 -16.45
CA VAL A 143 13.04 14.82 -16.94
C VAL A 143 13.13 13.87 -15.74
N ARG A 144 12.59 12.65 -15.88
CA ARG A 144 12.81 11.59 -14.88
C ARG A 144 14.17 10.92 -15.12
N ASP A 145 15.01 10.88 -14.11
CA ASP A 145 16.29 10.19 -14.12
C ASP A 145 16.09 8.70 -13.77
N LEU A 146 16.23 7.83 -14.78
CA LEU A 146 15.88 6.40 -14.67
C LEU A 146 17.11 5.53 -14.90
N ASN A 147 17.76 5.10 -13.82
CA ASN A 147 18.92 4.22 -13.86
C ASN A 147 18.86 3.23 -12.69
N PRO A 148 18.82 1.91 -12.94
CA PRO A 148 18.54 0.89 -11.92
C PRO A 148 19.77 0.52 -11.09
N GLY A 149 20.72 1.46 -10.95
CA GLY A 149 21.92 1.23 -10.17
C GLY A 149 22.80 0.09 -10.67
N SER A 150 23.49 -0.52 -9.72
CA SER A 150 24.45 -1.60 -9.91
C SER A 150 23.83 -2.99 -9.84
N ASP A 151 22.74 -3.16 -9.10
CA ASP A 151 22.02 -4.42 -9.00
C ASP A 151 21.11 -4.68 -10.22
N GLY A 152 20.76 -3.63 -10.96
CA GLY A 152 19.92 -3.70 -12.15
C GLY A 152 18.44 -3.92 -11.85
N ILE A 153 18.01 -3.76 -10.60
CA ILE A 153 16.65 -3.94 -10.11
C ILE A 153 16.00 -2.57 -9.98
N LYS A 154 14.94 -2.32 -10.76
CA LYS A 154 14.21 -1.06 -10.71
C LYS A 154 13.45 -0.95 -9.40
N GLY A 155 13.47 0.23 -8.79
CA GLY A 155 12.83 0.46 -7.50
C GLY A 155 13.64 -0.07 -6.32
N SER A 156 14.89 -0.49 -6.53
CA SER A 156 15.80 -0.90 -5.45
C SER A 156 16.48 0.32 -4.82
N ALA A 157 17.21 0.05 -3.73
CA ALA A 157 17.86 1.09 -2.95
C ALA A 157 19.04 1.79 -3.66
N ASP A 158 19.66 1.17 -4.68
CA ASP A 158 20.79 1.74 -5.41
C ASP A 158 20.41 2.40 -6.73
N ASP A 159 19.10 2.55 -6.99
CA ASP A 159 18.55 3.37 -8.07
C ASP A 159 19.21 4.77 -8.09
N ILE A 160 19.68 5.20 -9.25
CA ILE A 160 20.27 6.53 -9.45
C ILE A 160 19.22 7.42 -10.08
N ARG A 161 18.61 8.27 -9.26
CA ARG A 161 17.45 9.10 -9.61
C ARG A 161 17.75 10.59 -9.79
N GLY A 162 19.03 10.94 -9.90
CA GLY A 162 19.48 12.29 -10.23
C GLY A 162 18.84 13.39 -9.39
N ASP A 163 18.06 14.26 -10.03
CA ASP A 163 17.33 15.35 -9.35
C ASP A 163 15.82 15.09 -9.17
N ASP A 164 15.34 13.87 -9.43
CA ASP A 164 13.95 13.45 -9.24
C ASP A 164 13.44 13.79 -7.83
N ILE A 165 12.20 14.26 -7.76
CA ILE A 165 11.51 14.57 -6.51
C ILE A 165 10.90 13.28 -5.97
N ASN A 166 11.42 12.81 -4.83
CA ASN A 166 10.87 11.62 -4.17
C ASN A 166 9.44 11.86 -3.64
N LEU A 167 8.50 11.05 -4.12
CA LEU A 167 7.09 11.05 -3.68
C LEU A 167 6.77 9.87 -2.75
N HIS A 168 7.77 9.04 -2.48
CA HIS A 168 7.64 7.80 -1.74
C HIS A 168 8.18 7.96 -0.31
N TRP A 169 7.31 7.78 0.68
CA TRP A 169 7.69 7.69 2.09
C TRP A 169 8.48 6.44 2.31
N PHE A 170 9.50 6.45 3.16
CA PHE A 170 10.31 5.29 3.50
C PHE A 170 10.79 5.34 4.95
N ASN A 171 11.19 4.18 5.47
CA ASN A 171 11.61 4.02 6.85
C ASN A 171 13.04 4.51 7.06
N ILE A 172 13.17 5.46 7.97
CA ILE A 172 14.39 6.22 8.25
C ILE A 172 15.50 5.25 8.66
N GLY A 173 16.61 5.30 7.93
CA GLY A 173 17.80 4.51 8.20
C GLY A 173 17.67 3.01 7.89
N ILE A 174 16.60 2.58 7.20
CA ILE A 174 16.40 1.14 6.91
C ILE A 174 16.00 0.84 5.44
N ASN A 175 15.12 1.63 4.80
CA ASN A 175 14.85 1.59 3.34
C ASN A 175 14.68 0.22 2.63
N ASN A 176 13.80 -0.62 3.13
CA ASN A 176 13.41 -1.93 2.61
C ASN A 176 11.92 -2.11 2.88
N PRO A 177 11.00 -2.06 1.91
CA PRO A 177 9.56 -1.89 2.15
C PRO A 177 8.80 -3.11 2.74
N PHE A 178 9.52 -4.16 3.18
CA PHE A 178 8.94 -5.44 3.60
C PHE A 178 9.04 -5.70 5.10
N VAL A 179 9.15 -4.67 5.93
CA VAL A 179 9.47 -4.85 7.35
C VAL A 179 9.08 -3.71 8.33
N ALA A 180 8.18 -3.97 9.27
CA ALA A 180 7.59 -2.87 10.05
C ALA A 180 8.42 -2.18 11.16
N THR A 181 8.36 -0.83 11.24
CA THR A 181 8.84 -0.05 12.41
C THR A 181 7.73 0.89 12.92
N PRO A 182 6.96 0.48 13.95
CA PRO A 182 6.01 1.37 14.60
C PRO A 182 6.71 2.37 15.56
N PRO A 183 6.11 3.54 15.85
CA PRO A 183 4.86 4.05 15.29
C PRO A 183 4.95 4.35 13.78
N PHE A 184 3.82 4.25 13.09
CA PHE A 184 3.70 4.55 11.65
C PHE A 184 3.42 6.04 11.48
N ASP A 185 4.44 6.87 11.67
CA ASP A 185 4.34 8.34 11.62
C ASP A 185 5.66 8.99 11.15
N ALA A 186 5.73 10.31 11.13
CA ALA A 186 6.90 11.04 10.64
C ALA A 186 8.16 10.91 11.54
N SER A 187 8.09 10.20 12.67
CA SER A 187 9.27 9.90 13.50
C SER A 187 10.08 8.71 12.97
N ASN A 188 9.43 7.78 12.26
CA ASN A 188 10.06 6.61 11.66
C ASN A 188 10.01 6.61 10.13
N TYR A 189 9.15 7.43 9.52
CA TYR A 189 8.97 7.49 8.07
C TYR A 189 9.26 8.89 7.54
N SER A 190 9.99 8.96 6.44
CA SER A 190 10.40 10.20 5.79
C SER A 190 10.40 10.05 4.28
N ARG A 191 10.37 11.15 3.53
CA ARG A 191 10.70 11.17 2.09
C ARG A 191 12.06 11.78 1.80
N ASN A 192 12.67 12.40 2.80
CA ASN A 192 13.94 13.07 2.62
C ASN A 192 15.04 12.04 2.44
N LEU A 193 15.60 11.94 1.24
CA LEU A 193 16.62 10.94 0.89
C LEU A 193 17.89 11.03 1.77
N ALA A 194 18.11 12.13 2.49
CA ALA A 194 19.18 12.20 3.49
C ALA A 194 18.95 11.28 4.70
N ASP A 195 17.73 10.78 4.90
CA ASP A 195 17.35 9.86 5.96
C ASP A 195 17.52 8.38 5.54
N LEU A 196 18.00 8.12 4.32
CA LEU A 196 18.33 6.77 3.85
C LEU A 196 19.50 6.18 4.66
N PRO A 197 19.58 4.84 4.80
CA PRO A 197 20.75 4.21 5.39
C PRO A 197 22.00 4.49 4.55
N PRO A 198 23.20 4.52 5.17
CA PRO A 198 24.44 4.72 4.44
C PRO A 198 24.65 3.66 3.35
N GLY A 199 24.79 4.11 2.10
CA GLY A 199 24.99 3.25 0.94
C GLY A 199 23.82 3.27 -0.04
N ASP A 200 22.63 3.63 0.45
CA ASP A 200 21.44 3.72 -0.38
C ASP A 200 21.42 5.08 -1.11
N SER A 201 20.95 5.03 -2.36
CA SER A 201 20.87 6.19 -3.26
C SER A 201 19.45 6.67 -3.44
N PHE A 202 18.45 5.78 -3.29
CA PHE A 202 17.06 6.14 -3.40
C PHE A 202 16.13 5.26 -2.55
N ALA A 203 14.88 5.69 -2.40
CA ALA A 203 13.87 4.93 -1.69
C ALA A 203 13.49 3.65 -2.46
N ALA A 204 13.48 2.51 -1.77
CA ALA A 204 13.10 1.23 -2.35
C ALA A 204 11.57 1.01 -2.29
N ASN A 205 10.96 0.50 -3.37
CA ASN A 205 9.53 0.25 -3.45
C ASN A 205 9.17 -1.24 -3.25
N ALA A 206 7.90 -1.49 -2.92
CA ALA A 206 7.39 -2.81 -2.57
C ALA A 206 7.08 -3.71 -3.78
N ASP A 207 7.90 -3.65 -4.83
CA ASP A 207 7.82 -4.52 -6.02
C ASP A 207 8.23 -5.96 -5.70
N ARG A 208 7.63 -6.96 -6.36
CA ARG A 208 7.97 -8.38 -6.16
C ARG A 208 9.43 -8.74 -6.43
N THR A 209 10.09 -8.05 -7.37
CA THR A 209 11.50 -8.28 -7.73
C THR A 209 12.42 -7.73 -6.64
N VAL A 210 12.10 -6.54 -6.13
CA VAL A 210 12.76 -5.93 -4.97
C VAL A 210 12.56 -6.79 -3.72
N GLY A 211 11.34 -7.29 -3.49
CA GLY A 211 11.05 -8.25 -2.41
C GLY A 211 11.92 -9.51 -2.52
N GLY A 212 12.00 -10.10 -3.71
CA GLY A 212 12.86 -11.24 -3.98
C GLY A 212 14.34 -11.00 -3.65
N SER A 213 14.90 -9.84 -3.99
CA SER A 213 16.30 -9.50 -3.70
C SER A 213 16.55 -9.22 -2.21
N LEU A 214 15.55 -8.72 -1.50
CA LEU A 214 15.59 -8.43 -0.06
C LEU A 214 15.23 -9.64 0.82
N GLY A 215 14.92 -10.80 0.23
CA GLY A 215 14.63 -12.03 0.96
C GLY A 215 13.16 -12.27 1.29
N PHE A 216 12.25 -11.55 0.66
CA PHE A 216 10.79 -11.65 0.77
C PHE A 216 10.19 -12.13 -0.57
N PRO A 217 10.43 -13.39 -0.97
CA PRO A 217 9.93 -13.90 -2.24
C PRO A 217 8.40 -13.99 -2.25
N ASN A 218 7.79 -13.68 -3.39
CA ASN A 218 6.34 -13.67 -3.58
C ASN A 218 5.60 -12.70 -2.64
N SER A 219 6.25 -11.57 -2.34
CA SER A 219 5.66 -10.48 -1.58
C SER A 219 5.67 -9.20 -2.41
N GLU A 220 4.55 -8.50 -2.46
CA GLU A 220 4.39 -7.27 -3.22
C GLU A 220 3.25 -6.43 -2.62
N ALA A 221 3.41 -5.11 -2.54
CA ALA A 221 2.31 -4.22 -2.14
C ALA A 221 1.08 -4.47 -3.00
N VAL A 222 -0.11 -4.54 -2.38
CA VAL A 222 -1.34 -4.57 -3.18
C VAL A 222 -1.48 -3.30 -4.00
N MET A 223 -0.86 -2.20 -3.54
CA MET A 223 -0.79 -0.96 -4.30
C MET A 223 0.24 -0.96 -5.42
N GLN A 224 1.09 -1.98 -5.60
CA GLN A 224 1.95 -2.07 -6.78
C GLN A 224 1.08 -2.15 -8.04
N GLN A 225 1.42 -1.38 -9.08
CA GLN A 225 0.61 -1.42 -10.29
C GLN A 225 0.71 -2.78 -10.99
N GLY A 226 -0.44 -3.43 -11.15
CA GLY A 226 -0.58 -4.62 -11.97
C GLY A 226 -1.71 -5.49 -11.49
N ALA A 227 -2.26 -6.30 -12.40
CA ALA A 227 -3.12 -7.42 -12.05
C ALA A 227 -2.92 -8.47 -13.12
N PHE A 228 -2.53 -9.67 -12.71
CA PHE A 228 -2.22 -10.75 -13.62
C PHE A 228 -3.27 -11.85 -13.54
N THR A 229 -3.43 -12.60 -14.63
CA THR A 229 -4.31 -13.77 -14.62
C THR A 229 -3.72 -14.85 -13.73
N ASP A 230 -4.56 -15.63 -13.05
CA ASP A 230 -4.11 -16.69 -12.12
C ASP A 230 -3.24 -16.16 -10.98
N GLU A 231 -3.47 -14.92 -10.55
CA GLU A 231 -2.76 -14.29 -9.43
C GLU A 231 -3.73 -13.89 -8.32
N ASP A 232 -3.44 -14.40 -7.12
CA ASP A 232 -4.08 -14.00 -5.87
C ASP A 232 -3.14 -13.04 -5.14
N GLN A 233 -3.62 -11.83 -4.91
CA GLN A 233 -3.00 -10.79 -4.07
C GLN A 233 -4.05 -10.21 -3.10
N ARG A 234 -4.87 -11.08 -2.50
CA ARG A 234 -5.94 -10.70 -1.57
C ARG A 234 -5.46 -10.33 -0.17
N GLN A 235 -4.15 -10.29 0.10
CA GLN A 235 -3.62 -9.97 1.42
C GLN A 235 -2.74 -8.74 1.32
N LEU A 236 -2.87 -7.83 2.29
CA LEU A 236 -2.06 -6.61 2.35
C LEU A 236 -0.60 -6.97 2.58
N ALA A 237 0.31 -6.30 1.89
CA ALA A 237 1.71 -6.29 2.26
C ALA A 237 1.94 -5.27 3.39
N ILE A 238 3.16 -5.28 3.92
CA ILE A 238 3.50 -4.39 5.02
C ILE A 238 3.53 -2.93 4.57
N ASP A 239 3.85 -2.70 3.30
CA ASP A 239 3.85 -1.38 2.71
C ASP A 239 2.49 -0.68 2.73
N ASP A 240 1.45 -1.43 2.36
CA ASP A 240 0.06 -0.96 2.30
C ASP A 240 -0.43 -0.54 3.70
N VAL A 241 -0.17 -1.39 4.70
CA VAL A 241 -0.59 -1.19 6.09
C VAL A 241 0.03 0.06 6.69
N THR A 242 1.27 0.38 6.31
CA THR A 242 2.06 1.38 7.01
C THR A 242 2.08 2.71 6.33
N THR A 243 1.92 2.75 5.01
CA THR A 243 1.53 3.97 4.31
C THR A 243 0.16 4.42 4.78
N LEU A 244 -0.82 3.50 4.90
CA LEU A 244 -2.10 3.84 5.51
C LEU A 244 -1.94 4.28 6.98
N GLY A 245 -1.10 3.59 7.75
CA GLY A 245 -0.76 3.95 9.14
C GLY A 245 -0.17 5.36 9.28
N LEU A 246 0.74 5.75 8.39
CA LEU A 246 1.26 7.12 8.30
C LEU A 246 0.13 8.12 8.05
N GLY A 247 -0.78 7.80 7.12
CA GLY A 247 -1.97 8.63 6.89
C GLY A 247 -2.88 8.71 8.11
N MET A 248 -2.93 7.67 8.94
CA MET A 248 -3.73 7.57 10.17
C MET A 248 -3.16 8.38 11.34
N SER A 249 -1.87 8.75 11.32
CA SER A 249 -1.24 9.66 12.30
C SER A 249 -1.64 11.14 12.15
N GLY A 250 -2.68 11.40 11.35
CA GLY A 250 -3.35 12.69 11.27
C GLY A 250 -2.60 13.80 10.53
N LEU A 251 -2.99 15.04 10.84
CA LEU A 251 -2.46 16.29 10.27
C LEU A 251 -1.11 16.67 10.86
N ASP A 252 -0.83 16.29 12.10
CA ASP A 252 0.46 16.54 12.74
C ASP A 252 1.52 15.46 12.41
N ARG A 253 1.08 14.35 11.80
CA ARG A 253 1.90 13.21 11.37
C ARG A 253 2.66 12.60 12.55
N THR A 254 2.04 12.58 13.71
CA THR A 254 2.59 12.06 14.97
C THR A 254 1.57 11.12 15.58
N SER A 255 1.93 9.84 15.76
CA SER A 255 1.03 8.89 16.41
C SER A 255 0.86 9.19 17.90
N GLY A 256 -0.30 8.82 18.43
CA GLY A 256 -0.71 8.99 19.80
C GLY A 256 -1.32 10.37 20.11
N THR A 257 -1.74 11.13 19.10
CA THR A 257 -2.26 12.49 19.25
C THR A 257 -3.77 12.55 19.01
N ALA A 258 -4.36 13.75 19.06
CA ALA A 258 -5.81 13.93 19.09
C ALA A 258 -6.47 13.82 17.69
N ASP A 259 -5.68 13.89 16.63
CA ASP A 259 -6.12 13.83 15.24
C ASP A 259 -5.83 12.48 14.57
N ASP A 260 -5.27 11.53 15.32
CA ASP A 260 -5.15 10.11 14.96
C ASP A 260 -6.50 9.47 14.69
N TYR A 261 -6.68 8.84 13.53
CA TYR A 261 -7.93 8.18 13.18
C TYR A 261 -7.72 6.74 12.73
N ARG A 262 -8.79 5.95 12.81
CA ARG A 262 -8.85 4.58 12.31
C ARG A 262 -9.98 4.47 11.28
N PRO A 263 -9.69 4.24 10.00
CA PRO A 263 -10.74 3.95 9.04
C PRO A 263 -11.44 2.64 9.40
N VAL A 264 -12.77 2.69 9.44
CA VAL A 264 -13.67 1.56 9.65
C VAL A 264 -14.59 1.48 8.45
N LEU A 265 -14.25 0.60 7.51
CA LEU A 265 -15.02 0.37 6.31
C LEU A 265 -16.25 -0.46 6.64
N VAL A 266 -17.41 -0.04 6.16
CA VAL A 266 -18.68 -0.70 6.43
C VAL A 266 -19.38 -1.01 5.11
N PHE A 267 -19.71 -2.27 4.89
CA PHE A 267 -20.52 -2.67 3.74
C PHE A 267 -21.96 -2.20 3.93
N ASP A 268 -22.41 -1.32 3.04
CA ASP A 268 -23.72 -0.68 3.09
C ASP A 268 -24.67 -1.23 2.00
N GLY A 269 -24.36 -2.42 1.47
CA GLY A 269 -25.21 -3.15 0.54
C GLY A 269 -25.16 -2.64 -0.91
N VAL A 270 -26.27 -2.83 -1.63
CA VAL A 270 -26.45 -2.43 -3.03
C VAL A 270 -27.24 -1.13 -3.08
N GLN A 271 -26.55 -0.01 -3.24
CA GLN A 271 -27.13 1.33 -3.25
C GLN A 271 -26.15 2.35 -3.82
N ALA A 272 -26.58 3.60 -3.94
CA ALA A 272 -25.73 4.71 -4.38
C ALA A 272 -25.47 5.69 -3.22
N GLY A 273 -24.40 6.47 -3.33
CA GLY A 273 -24.11 7.56 -2.40
C GLY A 273 -23.41 7.12 -1.12
N CYS A 274 -22.62 6.05 -1.19
CA CYS A 274 -21.65 5.72 -0.15
C CYS A 274 -20.37 6.55 -0.34
N ASP A 275 -19.50 6.47 0.65
CA ASP A 275 -18.20 7.15 0.62
C ASP A 275 -17.28 6.54 -0.44
N ILE A 276 -17.39 5.22 -0.64
CA ILE A 276 -16.81 4.46 -1.75
C ILE A 276 -17.94 3.74 -2.50
N ASN A 277 -18.13 4.06 -3.78
CA ASN A 277 -19.10 3.38 -4.65
C ASN A 277 -18.37 2.45 -5.61
N ILE A 278 -18.74 1.17 -5.64
CA ILE A 278 -18.14 0.15 -6.51
C ILE A 278 -19.05 -0.07 -7.71
N ASN A 279 -18.54 0.11 -8.92
CA ASN A 279 -19.29 -0.09 -10.14
C ASN A 279 -18.57 -1.05 -11.11
N VAL A 280 -19.28 -2.08 -11.58
CA VAL A 280 -18.78 -3.06 -12.56
C VAL A 280 -19.53 -2.93 -13.87
N THR A 281 -19.24 -1.87 -14.63
CA THR A 281 -19.81 -1.65 -15.97
C THR A 281 -18.79 -1.07 -16.95
N GLY A 282 -17.53 -0.93 -16.52
CA GLY A 282 -16.50 -0.15 -17.19
C GLY A 282 -16.01 -0.77 -18.50
N THR A 283 -15.42 0.07 -19.34
CA THR A 283 -14.71 -0.37 -20.55
C THR A 283 -13.20 -0.50 -20.33
N SER A 284 -12.64 0.22 -19.36
CA SER A 284 -11.29 -0.01 -18.84
C SER A 284 -11.27 -1.14 -17.82
N PHE A 285 -10.06 -1.60 -17.47
CA PHE A 285 -9.84 -2.70 -16.54
C PHE A 285 -10.30 -2.39 -15.11
N ALA A 286 -9.63 -1.46 -14.42
CA ALA A 286 -10.00 -1.00 -13.09
C ALA A 286 -9.38 0.38 -12.82
N PHE A 287 -10.05 1.21 -12.00
CA PHE A 287 -9.50 2.42 -11.40
C PHE A 287 -10.43 2.94 -10.28
N CYS A 288 -9.86 3.61 -9.28
CA CYS A 288 -10.61 4.46 -8.33
C CYS A 288 -10.54 5.93 -8.77
N SER A 289 -11.67 6.49 -9.17
CA SER A 289 -11.80 7.93 -9.41
C SER A 289 -12.00 8.66 -8.09
N VAL A 290 -11.13 9.63 -7.83
CA VAL A 290 -11.11 10.40 -6.59
C VAL A 290 -11.19 11.90 -6.84
N SER A 291 -11.75 12.63 -5.88
CA SER A 291 -11.61 14.08 -5.76
C SER A 291 -11.20 14.43 -4.34
N GLY A 292 -10.47 15.53 -4.15
CA GLY A 292 -9.93 15.92 -2.86
C GLY A 292 -10.14 17.39 -2.53
N ALA A 293 -10.17 17.70 -1.23
CA ALA A 293 -10.22 19.06 -0.71
C ALA A 293 -9.17 19.25 0.39
N ILE A 294 -8.51 20.40 0.38
CA ILE A 294 -7.54 20.80 1.42
C ILE A 294 -8.23 20.85 2.78
N ILE A 295 -7.59 20.27 3.79
CA ILE A 295 -8.09 20.28 5.18
C ILE A 295 -7.51 21.49 5.91
N ASN A 296 -8.37 22.31 6.51
CA ASN A 296 -7.97 23.45 7.38
C ASN A 296 -6.94 24.42 6.77
N GLY A 297 -6.90 24.55 5.43
CA GLY A 297 -5.93 25.38 4.72
C GLY A 297 -4.51 24.79 4.66
N ASN A 298 -4.31 23.55 5.08
CA ASN A 298 -3.03 22.86 5.05
C ASN A 298 -2.84 22.10 3.72
N ASN A 299 -2.02 22.63 2.81
CA ASN A 299 -1.80 22.06 1.47
C ASN A 299 -1.16 20.67 1.46
N ASN A 300 -0.60 20.22 2.60
CA ASN A 300 -0.04 18.89 2.76
C ASN A 300 -1.09 17.84 3.12
N HIS A 301 -2.35 18.22 3.37
CA HIS A 301 -3.38 17.27 3.77
C HIS A 301 -4.66 17.49 2.97
N LEU A 302 -5.05 16.46 2.22
CA LEU A 302 -6.29 16.45 1.47
C LEU A 302 -7.22 15.39 2.04
N ARG A 303 -8.49 15.73 2.20
CA ARG A 303 -9.54 14.73 2.40
C ARG A 303 -10.15 14.38 1.06
N LEU A 304 -10.39 13.09 0.81
CA LEU A 304 -11.25 12.67 -0.28
C LEU A 304 -12.68 13.21 -0.09
N THR A 305 -13.22 13.79 -1.16
CA THR A 305 -14.61 14.28 -1.22
C THR A 305 -15.51 13.37 -2.04
N GLN A 306 -14.91 12.51 -2.86
CA GLN A 306 -15.59 11.48 -3.63
C GLN A 306 -14.58 10.36 -3.91
N ALA A 307 -15.02 9.11 -3.82
CA ALA A 307 -14.28 7.95 -4.27
C ALA A 307 -15.23 6.97 -4.97
N ASN A 308 -14.89 6.60 -6.21
CA ASN A 308 -15.68 5.62 -6.98
C ASN A 308 -14.72 4.62 -7.62
N VAL A 309 -14.86 3.35 -7.24
CA VAL A 309 -14.20 2.25 -7.94
C VAL A 309 -14.99 1.93 -9.19
N GLN A 310 -14.32 1.96 -10.33
CA GLN A 310 -14.85 1.51 -11.61
C GLN A 310 -14.04 0.30 -12.07
N LEU A 311 -14.68 -0.87 -12.11
CA LEU A 311 -14.13 -2.07 -12.73
C LEU A 311 -14.80 -2.34 -14.07
N GLY A 312 -14.08 -3.04 -14.93
CA GLY A 312 -14.54 -3.44 -16.25
C GLY A 312 -15.72 -4.41 -16.20
N SER A 313 -16.67 -4.26 -17.14
CA SER A 313 -17.81 -5.16 -17.27
C SER A 313 -17.39 -6.63 -17.40
N THR A 314 -18.20 -7.55 -16.89
CA THR A 314 -18.02 -9.01 -17.05
C THR A 314 -18.11 -9.47 -18.49
N SER A 315 -18.61 -8.63 -19.39
CA SER A 315 -18.59 -8.87 -20.84
C SER A 315 -17.22 -8.58 -21.48
N ASN A 316 -16.38 -7.76 -20.83
CA ASN A 316 -15.07 -7.34 -21.34
C ASN A 316 -13.91 -8.09 -20.67
N PHE A 317 -14.08 -8.51 -19.42
CA PHE A 317 -13.03 -9.13 -18.61
C PHE A 317 -13.50 -10.44 -18.01
N SER A 318 -12.61 -11.44 -18.00
CA SER A 318 -12.87 -12.75 -17.42
C SER A 318 -12.55 -12.72 -15.92
N TRP A 319 -13.46 -12.14 -15.14
CA TRP A 319 -13.32 -12.05 -13.69
C TRP A 319 -13.53 -13.40 -12.99
N PHE A 320 -12.67 -13.68 -12.01
CA PHE A 320 -12.92 -14.67 -10.97
C PHE A 320 -13.48 -13.96 -9.74
N PHE A 321 -14.66 -14.39 -9.26
CA PHE A 321 -15.27 -13.88 -8.03
C PHE A 321 -15.08 -14.89 -6.91
N ASN A 322 -14.24 -14.56 -5.93
CA ASN A 322 -14.04 -15.40 -4.76
C ASN A 322 -15.35 -15.50 -3.94
N GLN A 323 -15.79 -16.73 -3.68
CA GLN A 323 -17.01 -17.02 -2.92
C GLN A 323 -16.72 -17.48 -1.48
N GLU A 324 -15.45 -17.59 -1.11
CA GLU A 324 -15.04 -17.99 0.24
C GLU A 324 -14.90 -16.74 1.12
N PRO A 325 -15.72 -16.59 2.18
CA PRO A 325 -15.59 -15.48 3.11
C PRO A 325 -14.26 -15.53 3.85
N VAL A 326 -13.60 -14.38 4.02
CA VAL A 326 -12.47 -14.24 4.93
C VAL A 326 -12.96 -14.52 6.34
N VAL A 327 -12.40 -15.55 6.96
CA VAL A 327 -12.59 -15.78 8.40
C VAL A 327 -11.77 -14.71 9.11
N VAL A 328 -12.43 -13.63 9.50
CA VAL A 328 -11.87 -12.70 10.47
C VAL A 328 -11.65 -13.52 11.74
N GLN A 329 -10.39 -13.73 12.12
CA GLN A 329 -10.13 -14.18 13.48
C GLN A 329 -10.60 -13.03 14.38
N GLU A 330 -11.82 -13.13 14.91
CA GLU A 330 -12.11 -12.46 16.16
C GLU A 330 -10.99 -12.90 17.11
N GLU A 331 -10.26 -11.96 17.69
CA GLU A 331 -9.23 -12.27 18.67
C GLU A 331 -9.87 -13.17 19.73
N ILE A 332 -9.67 -14.48 19.61
CA ILE A 332 -9.87 -15.41 20.70
C ILE A 332 -8.72 -15.05 21.63
N PHE A 333 -9.00 -14.11 22.54
CA PHE A 333 -8.28 -14.04 23.81
C PHE A 333 -8.52 -15.37 24.52
N SER A 334 -7.79 -16.40 24.12
CA SER A 334 -7.37 -17.46 25.01
C SER A 334 -6.26 -16.82 25.82
N ASP A 335 -6.63 -16.18 26.93
CA ASP A 335 -5.69 -16.02 28.01
C ASP A 335 -5.26 -17.43 28.41
N GLY A 336 -4.01 -17.78 28.09
CA GLY A 336 -3.42 -19.09 28.37
C GLY A 336 -3.23 -19.36 29.87
N PHE A 337 -4.28 -19.20 30.67
CA PHE A 337 -4.35 -19.44 32.11
C PHE A 337 -5.43 -20.49 32.49
N GLU A 338 -5.82 -21.36 31.56
CA GLU A 338 -6.48 -22.62 31.91
C GLU A 338 -5.76 -23.84 31.32
N SER A 339 -4.63 -24.21 31.94
CA SER A 339 -4.31 -25.57 32.39
C SER A 339 -3.12 -25.57 33.34
#